data_AF-U3PCI5-F1
#
_entry.id   AF-U3PCI5-F1
#
_cell.length_a   1.000
_cell.length_b   1.000
_cell.length_c   1.000
_cell.angle_alpha   90.00
_cell.angle_beta   90.00
_cell.angle_gamma   90.00
#
_symmetry.space_group_name_H-M   'P 1'
#
loop_
_entity.id
_entity.type
_entity.pdbx_description
1 polymer ?
#
loop_
_entity_poly.entity_id
_entity_poly.type
_entity_poly.pdbx_seq_one_letter_code
_entity_poly.pdbx_strand_id
1 'polypeptide(L)' 'MPRKTTDYTWCDESASLIVVRCHACPYWHGFAMDRGEFHDVAVRHEHTIHPGVTNAECAREQYRRRQRKRR' A
#
# COMPACT_ATOMS: atom_id res chain seq x y z
N MET A 1 23.90 3.13 9.31
CA MET A 1 23.22 2.71 8.07
C MET A 1 21.78 3.17 8.13
N PRO A 2 21.32 4.10 7.27
CA PRO A 2 19.94 4.57 7.31
C PRO A 2 19.01 3.48 6.80
N ARG A 3 17.97 3.14 7.59
CA ARG A 3 16.93 2.17 7.23
C ARG A 3 16.14 2.75 6.05
N LYS A 4 16.13 2.04 4.91
CA LYS A 4 15.25 2.35 3.77
C LYS A 4 13.82 1.91 4.11
N THR A 5 13.12 2.71 4.90
CA THR A 5 11.67 2.60 5.08
C THR A 5 11.00 3.07 3.79
N THR A 6 10.43 2.14 3.03
CA THR A 6 9.54 2.45 1.90
C THR A 6 8.27 3.06 2.47
N ASP A 7 8.28 4.38 2.61
CA ASP A 7 7.22 5.18 3.21
C ASP A 7 6.12 5.37 2.16
N TYR A 8 5.03 4.59 2.16
CA TYR A 8 3.94 4.80 1.21
C TYR A 8 3.22 6.13 1.53
N THR A 9 3.59 7.21 0.85
CA THR A 9 3.01 8.54 1.11
C THR A 9 1.70 8.70 0.36
N TRP A 10 0.66 8.87 1.16
CA TRP A 10 -0.71 9.20 0.82
C TRP A 10 -0.80 10.55 0.10
N CYS A 11 -1.54 10.65 -1.00
CA CYS A 11 -1.84 11.94 -1.63
C CYS A 11 -3.14 11.89 -2.43
N ASP A 12 -4.00 12.85 -2.10
CA ASP A 12 -5.25 13.25 -2.76
C ASP A 12 -6.50 12.43 -2.40
N GLU A 13 -7.21 12.88 -1.37
CA GLU A 13 -8.57 12.46 -1.01
C GLU A 13 -9.57 13.23 -1.90
N SER A 14 -9.49 13.03 -3.21
CA SER A 14 -10.66 13.29 -4.07
C SER A 14 -11.76 12.34 -3.59
N ALA A 15 -12.93 12.86 -3.20
CA ALA A 15 -13.94 12.25 -2.31
C ALA A 15 -14.50 10.83 -2.63
N SER A 16 -13.89 10.09 -3.57
CA SER A 16 -14.32 8.76 -3.99
C SER A 16 -13.17 7.80 -4.31
N LEU A 17 -11.90 8.21 -4.25
CA LEU A 17 -10.77 7.39 -4.69
C LEU A 17 -9.51 7.63 -3.84
N ILE A 18 -8.79 6.55 -3.56
CA ILE A 18 -7.47 6.55 -2.94
C ILE A 18 -6.44 6.29 -4.03
N VAL A 19 -5.49 7.21 -4.21
CA VAL A 19 -4.35 7.03 -5.11
C VAL A 19 -3.22 6.32 -4.36
N VAL A 20 -2.75 5.20 -4.90
CA VAL A 20 -1.63 4.40 -4.38
C VAL A 20 -0.36 4.82 -5.11
N ARG A 21 0.66 5.25 -4.37
CA ARG A 21 1.96 5.64 -4.91
C ARG A 21 3.07 4.77 -4.36
N CYS A 22 3.94 4.29 -5.24
CA CYS A 22 5.17 3.60 -4.84
C CYS A 22 6.34 4.57 -4.90
N HIS A 23 7.12 4.67 -3.83
CA HIS A 23 8.31 5.54 -3.79
C HIS A 23 9.46 5.05 -4.67
N ALA A 24 9.57 3.73 -4.87
CA ALA A 24 10.58 3.17 -5.75
C ALA A 24 10.21 3.28 -7.24
N CYS A 25 8.92 3.48 -7.55
CA CYS A 25 8.39 3.56 -8.91
C CYS A 25 7.63 4.88 -9.12
N PRO A 26 8.32 6.00 -9.38
CA PRO A 26 7.70 7.33 -9.47
C PRO A 26 6.69 7.46 -10.62
N TYR A 27 6.80 6.61 -11.64
CA TYR A 27 5.90 6.57 -12.80
C TYR A 27 4.72 5.62 -12.62
N TRP A 28 4.63 4.92 -11.49
CA TRP A 28 3.54 4.00 -11.21
C TRP A 28 2.52 4.63 -10.26
N HIS A 29 1.25 4.49 -10.62
CA HIS A 29 0.10 4.91 -9.81
C HIS A 29 -0.93 3.79 -9.80
N GLY A 30 -1.32 3.38 -8.60
CA GLY A 30 -2.48 2.53 -8.38
C GLY A 30 -3.68 3.35 -7.93
N PHE A 31 -4.87 2.77 -8.05
CA PHE A 31 -6.11 3.39 -7.62
C PHE A 31 -6.92 2.37 -6.84
N ALA A 32 -7.60 2.83 -5.79
CA ALA A 32 -8.43 2.00 -4.94
C ALA A 32 -9.64 2.79 -4.43
N MET A 33 -10.77 2.13 -4.20
CA MET A 33 -11.98 2.77 -3.67
C MET A 33 -11.98 2.82 -2.14
N ASP A 34 -11.32 1.87 -1.48
CA ASP A 34 -11.24 1.79 -0.03
C ASP A 34 -9.86 1.32 0.47
N ARG A 35 -9.67 1.39 1.79
CA ARG A 35 -8.38 1.04 2.43
C ARG A 35 -8.01 -0.43 2.29
N GLY A 36 -8.99 -1.34 2.20
CA GLY A 36 -8.75 -2.75 1.91
C GLY A 36 -8.21 -2.95 0.51
N GLU A 37 -8.89 -2.39 -0.49
CA GLU A 37 -8.45 -2.43 -1.89
C GLU A 37 -7.09 -1.76 -2.08
N PHE A 38 -6.83 -0.65 -1.37
CA PHE A 38 -5.52 0.01 -1.34
C PHE A 38 -4.39 -0.99 -1.00
N HIS A 39 -4.58 -1.81 0.03
CA HIS A 39 -3.58 -2.79 0.43
C HIS A 39 -3.41 -3.90 -0.60
N ASP A 40 -4.49 -4.34 -1.25
CA ASP A 40 -4.42 -5.37 -2.29
C ASP A 40 -3.71 -4.87 -3.56
N VAL A 41 -3.96 -3.61 -3.95
CA VAL A 41 -3.27 -2.95 -5.07
C VAL A 41 -1.78 -2.79 -4.78
N ALA A 42 -1.43 -2.35 -3.56
CA ALA A 42 -0.04 -2.21 -3.13
C ALA A 42 0.70 -3.56 -3.12
N VAL A 43 0.07 -4.62 -2.58
CA VAL A 43 0.63 -5.98 -2.56
C VAL A 43 0.85 -6.51 -3.96
N ARG A 44 -0.12 -6.35 -4.86
CA ARG A 44 0.02 -6.79 -6.26
C ARG A 44 1.19 -6.09 -6.95
N HIS A 45 1.34 -4.78 -6.75
CA HIS A 45 2.48 -4.04 -7.29
C HIS A 45 3.80 -4.55 -6.71
N GLU A 46 3.86 -4.73 -5.39
CA GLU A 46 5.04 -5.22 -4.69
C GLU A 46 5.49 -6.61 -5.20
N HIS A 47 4.58 -7.59 -5.31
CA HIS A 47 4.93 -8.92 -5.85
C HIS A 47 5.43 -8.89 -7.29
N THR A 48 4.88 -7.99 -8.11
CA THR A 48 5.16 -7.97 -9.55
C THR A 48 6.46 -7.21 -9.85
N ILE A 49 6.68 -6.09 -9.18
CA ILE A 49 7.74 -5.12 -9.49
C ILE A 49 8.90 -5.18 -8.49
N HIS A 50 8.65 -5.66 -7.27
CA HIS A 50 9.62 -5.70 -6.17
C HIS A 50 9.71 -7.11 -5.54
N PRO A 51 10.15 -8.14 -6.30
CA PRO A 51 10.22 -9.50 -5.79
C PRO A 51 11.12 -9.59 -4.55
N GLY A 52 10.58 -10.20 -3.49
CA GLY A 52 11.27 -10.37 -2.20
C GLY A 52 11.07 -9.21 -1.21
N VAL A 53 10.45 -8.10 -1.62
CA VAL A 53 9.97 -7.07 -0.69
C VAL A 53 8.58 -7.47 -0.20
N THR A 54 8.33 -7.31 1.11
CA THR A 54 7.08 -7.75 1.76
C THR A 54 6.44 -6.65 2.63
N ASN A 55 6.75 -5.39 2.35
CA ASN A 55 6.30 -4.25 3.15
C ASN A 55 4.79 -4.03 3.00
N ALA A 56 4.27 -4.08 1.77
CA ALA A 56 2.84 -3.97 1.49
C ALA A 56 2.08 -5.18 2.03
N GLU A 57 2.67 -6.38 1.95
CA GLU A 57 2.07 -7.59 2.53
C GLU A 57 1.94 -7.48 4.05
N CYS A 58 3.02 -7.10 4.73
CA CYS A 58 3.03 -6.88 6.18
C CYS A 58 2.01 -5.80 6.59
N ALA A 59 1.94 -4.70 5.85
CA ALA A 59 0.97 -3.63 6.09
C ALA A 59 -0.48 -4.12 5.93
N ARG A 60 -0.77 -4.90 4.88
CA ARG A 60 -2.09 -5.51 4.66
C ARG A 60 -2.49 -6.40 5.83
N GLU A 61 -1.57 -7.24 6.31
CA GLU A 61 -1.86 -8.15 7.42
C GLU A 61 -2.16 -7.38 8.71
N GLN A 62 -1.36 -6.36 9.03
CA GLN A 62 -1.61 -5.50 10.20
C GLN A 62 -2.97 -4.80 10.09
N TYR A 63 -3.34 -4.29 8.92
CA TYR A 63 -4.65 -3.70 8.68
C TYR A 63 -5.78 -4.70 8.94
N ARG A 64 -5.68 -5.91 8.37
CA ARG A 64 -6.68 -6.99 8.58
C ARG A 64 -6.81 -7.35 10.06
N ARG A 65 -5.69 -7.44 10.80
CA ARG A 65 -5.70 -7.71 12.25
C ARG A 65 -6.43 -6.59 13.02
N ARG A 66 -6.23 -5.33 12.67
CA ARG A 66 -6.92 -4.18 13.29
C ARG A 66 -8.42 -4.18 13.01
N GLN A 67 -8.83 -4.52 11.79
CA GLN A 67 -10.25 -4.63 11.44
C GLN A 67 -10.96 -5.74 12.22
N ARG A 68 -10.30 -6.88 12.44
CA ARG A 68 -10.84 -7.98 13.25
C ARG A 68 -11.05 -7.61 14.72
N LYS A 69 -10.18 -6.79 15.31
CA LYS A 69 -10.33 -6.30 16.70
C LYS A 69 -11.43 -5.25 16.88
N ARG A 70 -11.91 -4.65 15.79
CA ARG A 70 -12.95 -3.62 15.80
C ARG A 70 -14.36 -4.18 15.62
N ARG A 71 -14.48 -5.47 15.33
CA ARG A 71 -15.73 -6.23 15.33
C ARG A 71 -15.89 -6.93 16.67
#